data_AF-A0A6B9Z4X8-F1
#
_entry.id   AF-A0A6B9Z4X8-F1
#
_cell.length_a   1.000
_cell.length_b   1.000
_cell.length_c   1.000
_cell.angle_alpha   90.00
_cell.angle_beta   90.00
_cell.angle_gamma   90.00
#
_symmetry.space_group_name_H-M   'P 1'
#
loop_
_entity.id
_entity.type
_entity.pdbx_description
1 polymer ?
#
loop_
_entity_poly.entity_id
_entity_poly.type
_entity_poly.pdbx_seq_one_letter_code
_entity_poly.pdbx_strand_id
1 'polypeptide(L)'
;METSGDIIGRYERDEVKPSIEVVIRMADALEVSLDFLVGKTDMELDSSTLNRIREVIALPDEDRKQVFMVVDALIRDFKAKKAYAH
;
A
#
# COMPACT_ATOMS: atom_id res chain seq x y z
N MET A 1 0.65 -23.12 -9.86
CA MET A 1 2.11 -23.28 -9.93
C MET A 1 2.71 -22.63 -8.69
N GLU A 2 3.08 -23.44 -7.70
CA GLU A 2 3.79 -23.00 -6.50
C GLU A 2 5.22 -22.63 -6.89
N THR A 3 5.65 -21.43 -6.52
CA THR A 3 7.01 -20.96 -6.79
C THR A 3 7.95 -21.66 -5.80
N SER A 4 8.89 -22.48 -6.29
CA SER A 4 9.88 -23.15 -5.44
C SER A 4 10.83 -22.13 -4.80
N GLY A 5 11.34 -22.42 -3.60
CA GLY A 5 12.35 -21.59 -2.92
C GLY A 5 13.60 -21.34 -3.76
N ASP A 6 14.00 -22.28 -4.63
CA ASP A 6 15.10 -22.07 -5.59
C ASP A 6 14.79 -20.93 -6.57
N ILE A 7 13.57 -20.88 -7.08
CA ILE A 7 13.12 -19.84 -8.02
C ILE A 7 13.04 -18.47 -7.33
N ILE A 8 12.57 -18.41 -6.09
CA ILE A 8 12.55 -17.17 -5.30
C ILE A 8 13.98 -16.65 -5.12
N GLY A 9 14.93 -17.51 -4.74
CA GLY A 9 16.32 -17.10 -4.60
C GLY A 9 16.95 -16.59 -5.89
N ARG A 10 16.54 -17.11 -7.07
CA ARG A 10 16.97 -16.57 -8.37
C ARG A 10 16.42 -15.18 -8.64
N TYR A 11 15.21 -14.86 -8.17
CA TYR A 11 14.64 -13.51 -8.26
C TYR A 11 15.42 -12.52 -7.38
N GLU A 12 15.74 -12.92 -6.15
CA GLU A 12 16.50 -12.08 -5.20
C GLU A 12 17.94 -11.77 -5.66
N ARG A 13 18.52 -12.64 -6.50
CA ARG A 13 19.87 -12.50 -7.07
C ARG A 13 19.90 -11.94 -8.49
N ASP A 14 18.77 -11.43 -9.00
CA ASP A 14 18.63 -10.91 -10.37
C ASP A 14 19.00 -11.91 -11.50
N GLU A 15 19.05 -13.22 -11.20
CA GLU A 15 19.37 -14.26 -12.18
C GLU A 15 18.21 -14.49 -13.16
N VAL A 16 16.98 -14.32 -12.67
CA VAL A 16 15.74 -14.49 -13.44
C VAL A 16 14.79 -13.35 -13.07
N LYS A 17 14.08 -12.79 -14.05
CA LYS A 17 13.01 -11.83 -13.78
C LYS A 17 11.67 -12.55 -13.58
N PRO A 18 10.92 -12.27 -12.50
CA PRO A 18 9.58 -12.82 -12.34
C PRO A 18 8.63 -12.29 -13.42
N SER A 19 7.64 -13.09 -13.80
CA SER A 19 6.52 -12.61 -14.63
C SER A 19 5.63 -11.67 -13.81
N ILE A 20 4.84 -10.83 -14.48
CA ILE A 20 3.89 -9.92 -13.81
C ILE A 20 2.96 -10.69 -12.87
N GLU A 21 2.47 -11.86 -13.29
CA GLU A 21 1.59 -12.71 -12.48
C GLU A 21 2.28 -13.27 -11.21
N VAL A 22 3.59 -13.51 -11.28
CA VAL A 22 4.37 -13.91 -10.09
C VAL A 22 4.53 -12.72 -9.15
N VAL A 23 4.85 -11.54 -9.66
CA VAL A 23 5.00 -10.32 -8.83
C VAL A 23 3.69 -9.96 -8.13
N ILE A 24 2.55 -10.03 -8.83
CA ILE A 24 1.23 -9.79 -8.23
C ILE A 24 0.98 -10.76 -7.07
N ARG A 25 1.20 -12.06 -7.27
CA ARG A 25 1.02 -13.07 -6.22
C ARG A 25 1.99 -12.88 -5.04
N MET A 26 3.21 -12.41 -5.30
CA MET A 26 4.16 -12.08 -4.23
C MET A 26 3.67 -10.88 -3.41
N ALA A 27 3.15 -9.84 -4.07
CA ALA A 27 2.60 -8.67 -3.37
C ALA A 27 1.41 -9.05 -2.50
N ASP A 28 0.49 -9.87 -3.03
CA ASP A 28 -0.66 -10.40 -2.28
C ASP A 28 -0.21 -11.26 -1.09
N ALA A 29 0.76 -12.15 -1.29
CA ALA A 29 1.27 -13.04 -0.24
C ALA A 29 2.06 -12.32 0.87
N LEU A 30 2.72 -11.22 0.51
CA LEU A 30 3.45 -10.36 1.44
C LEU A 30 2.57 -9.26 2.04
N GLU A 31 1.30 -9.16 1.63
CA GLU A 31 0.34 -8.18 2.12
C GLU A 31 0.78 -6.71 1.92
N VAL A 32 1.54 -6.44 0.86
CA VAL A 32 2.07 -5.11 0.49
C VAL A 32 1.57 -4.67 -0.89
N SER A 33 1.73 -3.39 -1.21
CA SER A 33 1.42 -2.88 -2.56
C SER A 33 2.46 -3.33 -3.60
N LEU A 34 2.03 -3.46 -4.86
CA LEU A 34 2.92 -3.77 -5.99
C LEU A 34 4.05 -2.74 -6.11
N ASP A 35 3.73 -1.45 -5.99
CA ASP A 35 4.70 -0.36 -6.11
C ASP A 35 5.76 -0.42 -5.00
N PHE A 36 5.37 -0.82 -3.79
CA PHE A 36 6.30 -1.04 -2.68
C PHE A 36 7.20 -2.26 -2.97
N LEU A 37 6.60 -3.39 -3.38
CA LEU A 37 7.35 -4.62 -3.68
C LEU A 37 8.44 -4.40 -4.75
N VAL A 38 8.16 -3.58 -5.76
CA VAL A 38 9.10 -3.32 -6.87
C VAL A 38 9.96 -2.05 -6.66
N GLY A 39 9.93 -1.46 -5.46
CA GLY A 39 10.79 -0.33 -5.08
C GLY A 39 10.47 0.99 -5.80
N LYS A 40 9.21 1.19 -6.22
CA LYS A 40 8.73 2.46 -6.78
C LYS A 40 8.29 3.47 -5.72
N THR A 41 8.08 3.00 -4.50
CA THR A 41 7.77 3.82 -3.33
C THR A 41 8.41 3.21 -2.08
N ASP A 42 8.92 4.05 -1.19
CA ASP A 42 9.37 3.64 0.15
C ASP A 42 8.19 3.57 1.14
N MET A 43 6.99 3.98 0.71
CA MET A 43 5.80 3.96 1.54
C MET A 43 5.20 2.56 1.56
N GLU A 44 5.48 1.82 2.64
CA GLU A 44 4.77 0.60 2.98
C GLU A 44 3.37 0.97 3.46
N LEU A 45 2.36 0.58 2.69
CA LEU A 45 0.98 0.57 3.16
C LEU A 45 0.66 -0.87 3.56
N ASP A 46 0.44 -1.09 4.84
CA ASP A 46 -0.02 -2.39 5.33
C ASP A 46 -1.39 -2.72 4.72
N SER A 47 -1.69 -4.02 4.60
CA SER A 47 -2.94 -4.48 4.00
C SER A 47 -4.20 -3.96 4.69
N SER A 48 -4.15 -3.70 6.00
CA SER A 48 -5.31 -3.15 6.72
C SER A 48 -5.59 -1.70 6.31
N THR A 49 -4.54 -0.87 6.16
CA THR A 49 -4.66 0.49 5.67
C THR A 49 -5.14 0.52 4.22
N LEU A 50 -4.60 -0.35 3.36
CA LEU A 50 -5.06 -0.48 1.97
C LEU A 50 -6.54 -0.87 1.88
N ASN A 51 -6.98 -1.84 2.68
CA ASN A 51 -8.37 -2.28 2.68
C ASN A 51 -9.33 -1.18 3.13
N ARG A 52 -8.98 -0.42 4.17
CA ARG A 52 -9.77 0.74 4.61
C ARG A 52 -9.88 1.81 3.52
N ILE A 53 -8.78 2.09 2.80
CA ILE A 53 -8.80 3.04 1.68
C ILE A 53 -9.70 2.51 0.54
N ARG A 54 -9.62 1.21 0.20
CA ARG A 54 -10.49 0.58 -0.81
C ARG A 54 -11.96 0.71 -0.43
N GLU A 55 -12.31 0.44 0.82
CA GLU A 55 -13.68 0.60 1.33
C GLU A 55 -14.16 2.05 1.19
N VAL A 56 -13.34 3.03 1.56
CA VAL A 56 -13.68 4.46 1.41
C VAL A 56 -13.89 4.85 -0.06
N ILE A 57 -13.08 4.33 -0.99
CA ILE A 57 -13.24 4.58 -2.42
C ILE A 57 -14.54 3.97 -2.96
N ALA A 58 -14.95 2.81 -2.44
CA ALA A 58 -16.18 2.12 -2.84
C ALA A 58 -17.47 2.77 -2.32
N LEU A 59 -17.38 3.76 -1.41
CA LEU A 59 -18.53 4.49 -0.91
C LEU A 59 -19.19 5.37 -1.98
N PRO A 60 -20.50 5.66 -1.86
CA PRO A 60 -21.17 6.71 -2.62
C PRO A 60 -20.42 8.04 -2.51
N ASP A 61 -20.49 8.86 -3.55
CA ASP A 61 -19.72 10.11 -3.65
C ASP A 61 -19.91 11.05 -2.46
N GLU A 62 -21.12 11.13 -1.91
CA GLU A 62 -21.42 12.01 -0.79
C GLU A 62 -20.78 11.50 0.51
N ASP A 63 -20.93 10.21 0.81
CA ASP A 63 -20.33 9.58 1.99
C ASP A 63 -18.80 9.63 1.91
N ARG A 64 -18.24 9.36 0.74
CA ARG A 64 -16.80 9.45 0.47
C ARG A 64 -16.26 10.85 0.73
N LYS A 65 -16.97 11.90 0.28
CA LYS A 65 -16.59 13.31 0.55
C LYS A 65 -16.61 13.62 2.05
N GLN A 66 -17.61 13.14 2.78
CA GLN A 66 -17.70 13.34 4.23
C GLN A 66 -16.52 12.69 4.96
N VAL A 67 -16.16 11.47 4.59
CA VAL A 67 -14.98 10.79 5.16
C VAL A 67 -13.71 11.61 4.91
N PHE A 68 -13.47 12.05 3.67
CA PHE A 68 -12.29 12.85 3.35
C PHE A 68 -12.26 14.19 4.08
N MET A 69 -13.41 14.85 4.26
CA MET A 69 -13.50 16.08 5.05
C MET A 69 -13.03 15.87 6.50
N VAL A 70 -13.40 14.75 7.13
CA VAL A 70 -12.97 14.42 8.50
C VAL A 70 -11.46 14.13 8.53
N VAL A 71 -10.95 13.35 7.57
CA VAL A 71 -9.52 13.06 7.44
C VAL A 71 -8.70 14.34 7.30
N ASP A 72 -9.12 15.24 6.41
CA ASP A 72 -8.46 16.52 6.17
C ASP A 72 -8.46 17.41 7.41
N ALA A 73 -9.58 17.45 8.15
CA ALA A 73 -9.69 18.19 9.39
C ALA A 73 -8.70 17.68 10.46
N LEU A 74 -8.60 16.36 10.63
CA LEU A 74 -7.67 15.74 11.58
C LEU A 74 -6.20 15.98 11.21
N ILE A 75 -5.86 15.83 9.92
CA ILE A 75 -4.50 16.12 9.42
C ILE A 75 -4.14 17.59 9.65
N ARG A 76 -5.08 18.50 9.38
CA ARG A 76 -4.88 19.94 9.59
C ARG A 76 -4.68 20.26 11.07
N ASP A 77 -5.51 19.71 11.95
CA ASP A 77 -5.39 19.90 13.40
C ASP A 77 -4.04 19.41 13.93
N PHE A 78 -3.60 18.22 13.51
CA PHE A 78 -2.30 17.67 13.88
C PHE A 78 -1.14 18.57 13.42
N LYS A 79 -1.17 19.04 12.15
CA LYS A 79 -0.17 19.96 11.61
C LYS A 79 -0.15 21.29 12.36
N ALA A 80 -1.32 21.85 12.68
CA ALA A 80 -1.43 23.08 13.44
C ALA A 80 -0.84 22.91 14.85
N LYS A 81 -1.24 21.86 15.58
CA LYS A 81 -0.68 21.55 16.91
C LYS A 81 0.84 21.44 16.89
N LYS A 82 1.40 20.74 15.90
CA LYS A 82 2.86 20.62 15.75
C LYS A 82 3.54 21.98 15.48
N ALA A 83 2.92 22.86 14.72
CA ALA A 83 3.46 24.20 14.42
C ALA A 83 3.38 25.17 15.61
N TYR A 84 2.38 25.00 16.49
CA TYR A 84 2.19 25.83 17.69
C TYR A 84 2.78 25.23 18.97
N ALA A 85 3.37 24.02 18.92
CA ALA A 85 4.02 23.36 20.05
C ALA A 85 5.45 23.87 20.33
N HIS A 86 5.74 25.11 19.95
CA HIS A 86 6.96 25.83 20.31
C HIS A 86 6.94 26.30 21.76
#